data_AF-A0A382YNP0-F1
#
_entry.id   AF-A0A382YNP0-F1
#
_cell.length_a   1.000
_cell.length_b   1.000
_cell.length_c   1.000
_cell.angle_alpha   90.00
_cell.angle_beta   90.00
_cell.angle_gamma   90.00
#
_symmetry.space_group_name_H-M   'P 1'
#
loop_
_entity.id
_entity.type
_entity.pdbx_description
1 polymer ?
#
loop_
_entity_poly.entity_id
_entity_poly.type
_entity_poly.pdbx_seq_one_letter_code
_entity_poly.pdbx_strand_id
1 'polypeptide(L)'
;ISLSNGATVVTFKATDNDGVSATTTATITVLEPGTNAAPSVSISGGNRTIADSDGNAGETVSFTGTATDSDGTIASTQWLVGGSEVATGTSASFSLDNGATVVTFKATDNDGESISTTVTITVEAQSFTEREALIALYNATNGNSWTNNTGWLGAAGTECTWYGIECSGGNLHQISLSGNNLSGSIPTELGSLSTLINLVLHSNSLSGSIPTSLSGLTGLLRNGNPIGALYLHENQLSGTIPQSIVDMGIETYGIRLQNFLT
;
A
#
# COMPACT_ATOMS: atom_id res chain seq x y z
N ILE A 1 -19.95 50.85 -25.39
CA ILE A 1 -18.83 50.62 -26.32
C ILE A 1 -18.18 49.32 -25.88
N SER A 2 -18.17 48.31 -26.74
CA SER A 2 -17.33 47.12 -26.50
C SER A 2 -15.91 47.49 -26.91
N LEU A 3 -14.95 47.33 -26.01
CA LEU A 3 -13.54 47.66 -26.25
C LEU A 3 -12.77 46.37 -26.49
N SER A 4 -11.94 46.34 -27.53
CA SER A 4 -10.94 45.29 -27.72
C SER A 4 -9.78 45.47 -26.75
N ASN A 5 -8.98 44.43 -26.55
CA ASN A 5 -7.74 44.53 -25.80
C ASN A 5 -6.82 45.60 -26.39
N GLY A 6 -6.06 46.27 -25.52
CA GLY A 6 -5.20 47.42 -25.82
C GLY A 6 -5.72 48.75 -25.28
N ALA A 7 -5.01 49.83 -25.59
CA ALA A 7 -5.36 51.19 -25.18
C ALA A 7 -6.34 51.81 -26.19
N THR A 8 -7.56 52.13 -25.74
CA THR A 8 -8.55 52.88 -26.51
C THR A 8 -8.66 54.30 -25.96
N VAL A 9 -8.44 55.31 -26.81
CA VAL A 9 -8.67 56.72 -26.46
C VAL A 9 -10.12 57.06 -26.76
N VAL A 10 -10.89 57.42 -25.72
CA VAL A 10 -12.26 57.90 -25.83
C VAL A 10 -12.25 59.42 -25.78
N THR A 11 -12.76 60.06 -26.83
CA THR A 11 -12.89 61.52 -26.91
C THR A 11 -14.33 61.91 -26.64
N PHE A 12 -14.54 62.72 -25.60
CA PHE A 12 -15.81 63.41 -25.37
C PHE A 12 -15.75 64.80 -25.99
N LYS A 13 -16.78 65.17 -26.76
CA LYS A 13 -16.93 66.50 -27.37
C LYS A 13 -18.25 67.11 -26.90
N ALA A 14 -18.18 68.30 -26.33
CA ALA A 14 -19.36 69.14 -26.06
C ALA A 14 -19.35 70.33 -27.02
N THR A 15 -20.50 70.66 -27.60
CA THR A 15 -20.70 71.81 -28.48
C THR A 15 -21.81 72.67 -27.89
N ASP A 16 -21.60 73.98 -27.77
CA ASP A 16 -22.64 74.92 -27.36
C ASP A 16 -23.61 75.27 -28.49
N ASN A 17 -24.60 76.10 -28.21
CA ASN A 17 -25.63 76.54 -29.16
C ASN A 17 -25.08 77.48 -30.26
N ASP A 18 -23.86 77.99 -30.11
CA ASP A 18 -23.19 78.85 -31.09
C ASP A 18 -22.21 78.04 -31.96
N GLY A 19 -22.13 76.73 -31.76
CA GLY A 19 -21.32 75.81 -32.54
C GLY A 19 -19.87 75.70 -32.06
N VAL A 20 -19.49 76.35 -30.96
CA VAL A 20 -18.16 76.24 -30.37
C VAL A 20 -18.07 74.94 -29.59
N SER A 21 -16.97 74.20 -29.75
CA SER A 21 -16.81 72.91 -29.08
C SER A 21 -15.55 72.85 -28.21
N ALA A 22 -15.66 72.11 -27.11
CA ALA A 22 -14.54 71.66 -26.30
C ALA A 22 -14.47 70.13 -26.33
N THR A 23 -13.25 69.58 -26.36
CA THR A 23 -13.04 68.14 -26.26
C THR A 23 -12.18 67.78 -25.05
N THR A 24 -12.46 66.64 -24.44
CA THR A 24 -11.59 65.98 -23.47
C THR A 24 -11.40 64.52 -23.87
N THR A 25 -10.27 63.94 -23.50
CA THR A 25 -9.96 62.54 -23.80
C THR A 25 -9.70 61.76 -22.52
N ALA A 26 -10.07 60.48 -22.54
CA ALA A 26 -9.69 59.50 -21.54
C ALA A 26 -9.14 58.26 -22.24
N THR A 27 -8.01 57.74 -21.76
CA THR A 27 -7.46 56.48 -22.26
C THR A 27 -7.96 55.34 -21.38
N ILE A 28 -8.63 54.36 -21.98
CA ILE A 28 -9.06 53.12 -21.34
C ILE A 28 -8.17 52.00 -21.87
N THR A 29 -7.41 51.35 -21.00
CA THR A 29 -6.60 50.18 -21.37
C THR A 29 -7.30 48.92 -20.92
N VAL A 30 -7.69 48.08 -21.87
CA VAL A 30 -8.18 46.72 -21.60
C VAL A 30 -6.98 45.78 -21.74
N LEU A 31 -6.54 45.18 -20.65
CA LEU A 31 -5.45 44.20 -20.68
C LEU A 31 -5.97 42.87 -21.22
N GLU A 32 -5.20 42.18 -22.07
CA GLU A 32 -5.49 40.77 -22.34
C GLU A 32 -5.39 40.00 -21.01
N PRO A 33 -6.26 39.01 -20.74
CA PRO A 33 -5.96 38.02 -19.72
C PRO A 33 -4.57 37.46 -20.04
N GLY A 34 -3.65 37.48 -19.07
CA GLY A 34 -2.38 36.76 -19.23
C GLY A 34 -2.67 35.33 -19.65
N THR A 35 -1.82 34.74 -20.50
CA THR A 35 -1.92 33.32 -20.81
C THR A 35 -1.64 32.54 -19.54
N ASN A 36 -2.67 31.91 -18.95
CA ASN A 36 -2.48 31.10 -17.75
C ASN A 36 -1.53 29.94 -18.05
N ALA A 37 -0.39 29.88 -17.36
CA ALA A 37 0.55 28.79 -17.49
C ALA A 37 0.30 27.76 -16.40
N ALA A 38 0.19 26.49 -16.78
CA ALA A 38 0.07 25.41 -15.80
C ALA A 38 1.27 25.41 -14.84
N PRO A 39 1.06 25.03 -13.56
CA PRO A 39 2.16 24.96 -12.61
C PRO A 39 3.20 23.90 -13.02
N SER A 40 4.38 23.95 -12.41
CA SER A 40 5.43 22.95 -12.53
C SER A 40 5.50 22.09 -11.26
N VAL A 41 5.56 20.77 -11.42
CA VAL A 41 5.58 19.82 -10.31
C VAL A 41 6.72 18.80 -10.39
N SER A 42 7.25 18.40 -9.24
CA SER A 42 8.21 17.29 -9.15
C SER A 42 8.01 16.49 -7.85
N ILE A 43 8.44 15.22 -7.86
CA ILE A 43 8.48 14.36 -6.66
C ILE A 43 9.94 14.02 -6.38
N SER A 44 10.40 14.29 -5.16
CA SER A 44 11.76 14.00 -4.74
C SER A 44 12.01 12.50 -4.62
N GLY A 45 13.22 12.05 -4.99
CA GLY A 45 13.69 10.67 -4.85
C GLY A 45 13.13 9.67 -5.86
N GLY A 46 12.30 10.10 -6.82
CA GLY A 46 11.87 9.30 -7.97
C GLY A 46 11.27 7.92 -7.64
N ASN A 47 11.36 7.01 -8.60
CA ASN A 47 10.99 5.60 -8.40
C ASN A 47 11.96 4.95 -7.43
N ARG A 48 11.44 4.16 -6.48
CA ARG A 48 12.27 3.44 -5.50
C ARG A 48 11.63 2.13 -5.05
N THR A 49 12.48 1.23 -4.59
CA THR A 49 12.07 0.01 -3.90
C THR A 49 12.32 0.17 -2.40
N ILE A 50 11.36 -0.25 -1.58
CA ILE A 50 11.42 -0.21 -0.12
C ILE A 50 11.23 -1.64 0.36
N ALA A 51 12.08 -2.10 1.28
CA ALA A 51 11.91 -3.41 1.88
C ALA A 51 10.77 -3.37 2.90
N ASP A 52 9.89 -4.37 2.84
CA ASP A 52 8.93 -4.67 3.90
C ASP A 52 9.69 -5.03 5.18
N SER A 53 9.57 -4.17 6.20
CA SER A 53 10.40 -4.27 7.41
C SER A 53 9.83 -5.21 8.47
N ASP A 54 8.52 -5.47 8.44
CA ASP A 54 7.80 -6.21 9.48
C ASP A 54 7.01 -7.42 8.95
N GLY A 55 7.05 -7.65 7.64
CA GLY A 55 6.36 -8.75 6.96
C GLY A 55 4.86 -8.53 6.84
N ASN A 56 4.36 -7.34 7.18
CA ASN A 56 2.95 -6.98 7.08
C ASN A 56 2.73 -6.03 5.91
N ALA A 57 1.55 -6.10 5.30
CA ALA A 57 1.16 -5.08 4.33
C ALA A 57 0.96 -3.73 5.03
N GLY A 58 1.38 -2.64 4.38
CA GLY A 58 1.15 -1.27 4.87
C GLY A 58 2.42 -0.51 5.30
N GLU A 59 3.51 -0.67 4.57
CA GLU A 59 4.77 0.04 4.84
C GLU A 59 4.59 1.56 4.69
N THR A 60 4.99 2.31 5.71
CA THR A 60 4.76 3.77 5.72
C THR A 60 5.83 4.47 4.90
N VAL A 61 5.41 5.13 3.82
CA VAL A 61 6.34 5.80 2.91
C VAL A 61 6.14 7.32 2.98
N SER A 62 7.24 8.05 3.14
CA SER A 62 7.25 9.51 3.12
C SER A 62 7.56 10.07 1.73
N PHE A 63 6.82 11.10 1.36
CA PHE A 63 6.91 11.79 0.08
C PHE A 63 7.14 13.28 0.28
N THR A 64 7.92 13.86 -0.63
CA THR A 64 8.09 15.31 -0.73
C THR A 64 7.97 15.72 -2.19
N GLY A 65 7.09 16.68 -2.46
CA GLY A 65 6.85 17.25 -3.77
C GLY A 65 7.18 18.73 -3.81
N THR A 66 7.42 19.25 -5.00
CA THR A 66 7.54 20.70 -5.25
C THR A 66 6.45 21.12 -6.21
N ALA A 67 5.81 22.26 -5.95
CA ALA A 67 4.89 22.91 -6.88
C ALA A 67 5.26 24.39 -6.98
N THR A 68 5.47 24.88 -8.19
CA THR A 68 5.78 26.30 -8.46
C THR A 68 4.95 26.78 -9.63
N ASP A 69 4.57 28.05 -9.60
CA ASP A 69 3.81 28.66 -10.68
C ASP A 69 4.52 29.93 -11.17
N SER A 70 4.48 30.17 -12.48
CA SER A 70 5.32 31.19 -13.13
C SER A 70 4.62 32.54 -13.28
N ASP A 71 3.30 32.52 -13.33
CA ASP A 71 2.42 33.66 -13.54
C ASP A 71 1.40 33.84 -12.40
N GLY A 72 1.38 32.92 -11.42
CA GLY A 72 0.51 33.00 -10.26
C GLY A 72 1.02 32.28 -9.01
N THR A 73 0.08 31.67 -8.30
CA THR A 73 0.26 30.96 -7.04
C THR A 73 -0.44 29.61 -7.09
N ILE A 74 0.06 28.65 -6.30
CA ILE A 74 -0.56 27.34 -6.19
C ILE A 74 -1.80 27.42 -5.29
N ALA A 75 -2.98 27.08 -5.83
CA ALA A 75 -4.22 27.03 -5.07
C ALA A 75 -4.36 25.72 -4.28
N SER A 76 -3.94 24.59 -4.85
CA SER A 76 -4.05 23.28 -4.19
C SER A 76 -2.99 22.28 -4.65
N THR A 77 -2.72 21.30 -3.79
CA THR A 77 -1.85 20.15 -4.07
C THR A 77 -2.49 18.88 -3.54
N GLN A 78 -2.37 17.78 -4.28
CA GLN A 78 -2.97 16.49 -3.97
C GLN A 78 -1.96 15.38 -4.20
N TRP A 79 -1.92 14.42 -3.27
CA TRP A 79 -1.30 13.12 -3.43
C TRP A 79 -2.40 12.12 -3.73
N LEU A 80 -2.26 11.36 -4.83
CA LEU A 80 -3.27 10.39 -5.26
C LEU A 80 -2.65 8.99 -5.38
N VAL A 81 -3.39 7.99 -4.91
CA VAL A 81 -3.12 6.56 -5.09
C VAL A 81 -4.34 5.92 -5.72
N GLY A 82 -4.17 5.22 -6.84
CA GLY A 82 -5.30 4.66 -7.60
C GLY A 82 -6.32 5.72 -8.05
N GLY A 83 -5.90 6.98 -8.19
CA GLY A 83 -6.77 8.11 -8.54
C GLY A 83 -7.55 8.73 -7.37
N SER A 84 -7.44 8.18 -6.16
CA SER A 84 -8.09 8.72 -4.95
C SER A 84 -7.12 9.60 -4.17
N GLU A 85 -7.60 10.73 -3.65
CA GLU A 85 -6.78 11.63 -2.83
C GLU A 85 -6.49 10.99 -1.47
N VAL A 86 -5.19 10.87 -1.14
CA VAL A 86 -4.72 10.29 0.13
C VAL A 86 -4.10 11.33 1.06
N ALA A 87 -3.64 12.47 0.52
CA ALA A 87 -3.08 13.57 1.30
C ALA A 87 -3.04 14.87 0.48
N THR A 88 -2.84 16.01 1.16
CA THR A 88 -2.62 17.33 0.56
C THR A 88 -1.31 17.94 1.03
N GLY A 89 -0.83 18.98 0.34
CA GLY A 89 0.41 19.69 0.70
C GLY A 89 1.65 19.13 0.00
N THR A 90 2.80 19.75 0.22
CA THR A 90 4.08 19.38 -0.41
C THR A 90 4.80 18.24 0.28
N SER A 91 4.27 17.71 1.38
CA SER A 91 4.79 16.54 2.08
C SER A 91 3.66 15.65 2.56
N ALA A 92 3.83 14.33 2.43
CA ALA A 92 2.85 13.34 2.84
C ALA A 92 3.53 12.09 3.39
N SER A 93 2.82 11.33 4.20
CA SER A 93 3.22 9.98 4.61
C SER A 93 1.99 9.11 4.72
N PHE A 94 2.01 7.96 4.06
CA PHE A 94 0.90 7.01 4.04
C PHE A 94 1.43 5.60 3.80
N SER A 95 0.64 4.61 4.21
CA SER A 95 0.97 3.20 4.06
C SER A 95 0.74 2.72 2.63
N LEU A 96 1.68 1.93 2.13
CA LEU A 96 1.59 1.24 0.84
C LEU A 96 1.61 -0.27 1.05
N ASP A 97 0.75 -0.98 0.32
CA ASP A 97 0.76 -2.44 0.29
C ASP A 97 1.97 -2.97 -0.48
N ASN A 98 2.30 -4.25 -0.23
CA ASN A 98 3.33 -4.96 -0.98
C ASN A 98 3.01 -4.97 -2.48
N GLY A 99 4.05 -4.70 -3.29
CA GLY A 99 3.95 -4.56 -4.74
C GLY A 99 4.20 -3.13 -5.23
N ALA A 100 3.95 -2.93 -6.52
CA ALA A 100 4.19 -1.66 -7.19
C ALA A 100 2.95 -0.75 -7.09
N THR A 101 3.10 0.39 -6.41
CA THR A 101 2.08 1.43 -6.32
C THR A 101 2.50 2.67 -7.10
N VAL A 102 1.61 3.16 -7.97
CA VAL A 102 1.79 4.46 -8.64
C VAL A 102 1.23 5.56 -7.75
N VAL A 103 2.11 6.48 -7.34
CA VAL A 103 1.78 7.66 -6.56
C VAL A 103 1.81 8.86 -7.47
N THR A 104 0.72 9.63 -7.50
CA THR A 104 0.59 10.84 -8.31
C THR A 104 0.64 12.07 -7.42
N PHE A 105 1.45 13.06 -7.78
CA PHE A 105 1.42 14.40 -7.18
C PHE A 105 0.84 15.38 -8.19
N LYS A 106 -0.26 16.03 -7.83
CA LYS A 106 -0.99 16.99 -8.65
C LYS A 106 -0.98 18.36 -7.99
N ALA A 107 -0.81 19.42 -8.79
CA ALA A 107 -1.00 20.80 -8.34
C ALA A 107 -1.99 21.52 -9.25
N THR A 108 -2.78 22.43 -8.67
CA THR A 108 -3.69 23.34 -9.38
C THR A 108 -3.35 24.77 -9.00
N ASP A 109 -3.23 25.66 -9.97
CA ASP A 109 -2.96 27.09 -9.76
C ASP A 109 -4.23 27.86 -9.33
N ASN A 110 -4.09 29.17 -9.07
CA ASN A 110 -5.19 30.05 -8.70
C ASN A 110 -6.16 30.39 -9.84
N ASP A 111 -5.84 30.00 -11.07
CA ASP A 111 -6.63 30.23 -12.27
C ASP A 111 -7.33 28.94 -12.76
N GLY A 112 -7.09 27.82 -12.07
CA GLY A 112 -7.79 26.54 -12.21
C GLY A 112 -7.09 25.52 -13.10
N GLU A 113 -5.92 25.83 -13.67
CA GLU A 113 -5.15 24.88 -14.49
C GLU A 113 -4.36 23.92 -13.61
N SER A 114 -4.21 22.68 -14.06
CA SER A 114 -3.59 21.64 -13.24
C SER A 114 -2.63 20.75 -14.02
N ILE A 115 -1.56 20.32 -13.34
CA ILE A 115 -0.63 19.34 -13.86
C ILE A 115 -0.37 18.27 -12.80
N SER A 116 0.08 17.10 -13.24
CA SER A 116 0.49 16.02 -12.35
C SER A 116 1.76 15.33 -12.81
N THR A 117 2.49 14.75 -11.87
CA THR A 117 3.61 13.83 -12.12
C THR A 117 3.47 12.58 -11.26
N THR A 118 4.15 11.50 -11.63
CA THR A 118 4.01 10.20 -10.96
C THR A 118 5.35 9.59 -10.61
N VAL A 119 5.39 8.83 -9.52
CA VAL A 119 6.46 7.89 -9.21
C VAL A 119 5.88 6.51 -8.92
N THR A 120 6.65 5.48 -9.25
CA THR A 120 6.33 4.10 -8.84
C THR A 120 7.15 3.74 -7.62
N ILE A 121 6.47 3.40 -6.54
CA ILE A 121 7.07 2.86 -5.33
C ILE A 121 6.79 1.37 -5.29
N THR A 122 7.83 0.57 -5.18
CA THR A 122 7.69 -0.88 -5.01
C THR A 122 8.00 -1.22 -3.56
N VAL A 123 7.00 -1.68 -2.81
CA VAL A 123 7.26 -2.30 -1.50
C VAL A 123 7.53 -3.78 -1.77
N GLU A 124 8.78 -4.19 -1.57
CA GLU A 124 9.22 -5.57 -1.78
C GLU A 124 8.87 -6.38 -0.54
N ALA A 125 7.94 -7.32 -0.71
CA ALA A 125 7.53 -8.23 0.34
C ALA A 125 8.74 -8.98 0.90
N GLN A 126 8.76 -9.17 2.22
CA GLN A 126 9.83 -9.90 2.88
C GLN A 126 9.84 -11.35 2.39
N SER A 127 10.89 -11.72 1.66
CA SER A 127 11.05 -13.07 1.11
C SER A 127 11.97 -13.88 2.01
N PHE A 128 11.41 -14.83 2.76
CA PHE A 128 12.17 -15.84 3.49
C PHE A 128 12.26 -17.13 2.69
N THR A 129 13.42 -17.79 2.77
CA THR A 129 13.55 -19.16 2.30
C THR A 129 12.64 -20.09 3.10
N GLU A 130 12.26 -21.25 2.54
CA GLU A 130 11.46 -22.25 3.26
C GLU A 130 12.10 -22.62 4.60
N ARG A 131 13.43 -22.76 4.61
CA ARG A 131 14.20 -23.06 5.82
C ARG A 131 14.11 -21.97 6.89
N GLU A 132 14.19 -20.70 6.50
CA GLU A 132 14.08 -19.59 7.44
C GLU A 132 12.70 -19.52 8.08
N ALA A 133 11.64 -19.72 7.29
CA ALA A 133 10.27 -19.79 7.80
C ALA A 133 10.08 -20.95 8.79
N LEU A 134 10.65 -22.12 8.50
CA LEU A 134 10.63 -23.26 9.43
C LEU A 134 11.43 -22.96 10.72
N ILE A 135 12.63 -22.39 10.61
CA ILE A 135 13.42 -22.02 11.79
C ILE A 135 12.70 -20.96 12.64
N ALA A 136 12.05 -19.99 12.00
CA ALA A 136 11.22 -19.00 12.69
C ALA A 136 10.07 -19.67 13.45
N LEU A 137 9.36 -20.63 12.83
CA LEU A 137 8.34 -21.43 13.50
C LEU A 137 8.88 -22.18 14.72
N TYR A 138 10.04 -22.84 14.57
CA TYR A 138 10.69 -23.53 15.68
C TYR A 138 11.00 -22.57 16.84
N ASN A 139 11.64 -21.44 16.55
CA ASN A 139 12.07 -20.49 17.58
C ASN A 139 10.89 -19.77 18.24
N ALA A 140 9.92 -19.29 17.46
CA ALA A 140 8.79 -18.51 17.95
C ALA A 140 7.80 -19.34 18.77
N THR A 141 7.77 -20.66 18.57
CA THR A 141 6.81 -21.54 19.24
C THR A 141 7.44 -22.51 20.25
N ASN A 142 8.62 -22.15 20.78
CA ASN A 142 9.33 -22.89 21.82
C ASN A 142 9.70 -24.33 21.41
N GLY A 143 10.33 -24.47 20.23
CA GLY A 143 10.75 -25.72 19.58
C GLY A 143 11.47 -26.73 20.46
N ASN A 144 12.25 -26.25 21.43
CA ASN A 144 12.94 -27.10 22.39
C ASN A 144 11.99 -27.88 23.33
N SER A 145 10.74 -27.43 23.47
CA SER A 145 9.72 -28.01 24.36
C SER A 145 8.58 -28.71 23.61
N TRP A 146 8.66 -28.82 22.28
CA TRP A 146 7.69 -29.57 21.49
C TRP A 146 7.70 -31.05 21.87
N THR A 147 6.56 -31.72 21.70
CA THR A 147 6.47 -33.17 21.97
C THR A 147 7.36 -33.97 21.02
N ASN A 148 7.40 -33.58 19.75
CA ASN A 148 8.30 -34.13 18.75
C ASN A 148 8.88 -33.01 17.89
N ASN A 149 10.19 -32.81 18.02
CA ASN A 149 10.98 -31.90 17.21
C ASN A 149 12.07 -32.65 16.40
N THR A 150 11.86 -33.93 16.12
CA THR A 150 12.86 -34.76 15.43
C THR A 150 13.25 -34.14 14.08
N GLY A 151 14.56 -33.98 13.87
CA GLY A 151 15.14 -33.43 12.63
C GLY A 151 15.17 -31.90 12.56
N TRP A 152 14.35 -31.20 13.35
CA TRP A 152 14.33 -29.73 13.34
C TRP A 152 15.68 -29.13 13.71
N LEU A 153 16.02 -28.02 13.05
CA LEU A 153 17.36 -27.39 13.11
C LEU A 153 18.51 -28.27 12.59
N GLY A 154 18.19 -29.33 11.83
CA GLY A 154 19.17 -30.14 11.12
C GLY A 154 19.95 -29.35 10.05
N ALA A 155 20.88 -30.05 9.41
CA ALA A 155 21.67 -29.49 8.31
C ALA A 155 20.77 -28.97 7.17
N ALA A 156 21.19 -27.91 6.50
CA ALA A 156 20.45 -27.37 5.35
C ALA A 156 20.26 -28.44 4.27
N GLY A 157 19.05 -28.52 3.69
CA GLY A 157 18.66 -29.55 2.71
C GLY A 157 18.04 -30.80 3.33
N THR A 158 17.89 -30.86 4.66
CA THR A 158 17.24 -31.99 5.36
C THR A 158 15.79 -31.70 5.75
N GLU A 159 15.26 -30.52 5.43
CA GLU A 159 13.97 -30.00 5.89
C GLU A 159 12.82 -30.96 5.60
N CYS A 160 12.83 -31.61 4.43
CA CYS A 160 11.81 -32.59 4.02
C CYS A 160 11.77 -33.88 4.86
N THR A 161 12.73 -34.07 5.76
CA THR A 161 12.78 -35.20 6.69
C THR A 161 12.43 -34.80 8.12
N TRP A 162 12.19 -33.51 8.38
CA TRP A 162 11.84 -33.02 9.70
C TRP A 162 10.43 -33.49 10.07
N TYR A 163 10.22 -33.77 11.36
CA TYR A 163 8.91 -34.23 11.83
C TYR A 163 7.82 -33.22 11.47
N GLY A 164 6.74 -33.72 10.87
CA GLY A 164 5.61 -32.90 10.44
C GLY A 164 5.81 -32.20 9.10
N ILE A 165 6.94 -32.36 8.42
CA ILE A 165 7.21 -31.74 7.14
C ILE A 165 7.01 -32.73 5.99
N GLU A 166 6.32 -32.28 4.93
CA GLU A 166 6.19 -33.02 3.68
C GLU A 166 6.49 -32.11 2.49
N CYS A 167 7.38 -32.59 1.62
CA CYS A 167 7.78 -31.91 0.39
C CYS A 167 7.30 -32.70 -0.83
N SER A 168 6.99 -31.99 -1.91
CA SER A 168 6.74 -32.57 -3.23
C SER A 168 7.49 -31.77 -4.30
N GLY A 169 8.16 -32.48 -5.20
CA GLY A 169 9.00 -31.85 -6.23
C GLY A 169 10.16 -31.01 -5.68
N GLY A 170 10.60 -31.26 -4.44
CA GLY A 170 11.66 -30.50 -3.77
C GLY A 170 11.20 -29.22 -3.06
N ASN A 171 9.90 -28.91 -3.06
CA ASN A 171 9.34 -27.75 -2.36
C ASN A 171 8.45 -28.22 -1.20
N LEU A 172 8.45 -27.43 -0.12
CA LEU A 172 7.60 -27.62 1.03
C LEU A 172 6.12 -27.52 0.64
N HIS A 173 5.36 -28.58 0.92
CA HIS A 173 3.93 -28.67 0.57
C HIS A 173 3.04 -28.75 1.79
N GLN A 174 3.54 -29.27 2.92
CA GLN A 174 2.73 -29.41 4.12
C GLN A 174 3.58 -29.28 5.40
N ILE A 175 2.99 -28.61 6.38
CA ILE A 175 3.42 -28.56 7.77
C ILE A 175 2.29 -29.14 8.62
N SER A 176 2.55 -30.22 9.34
CA SER A 176 1.61 -30.90 10.23
C SER A 176 2.21 -31.11 11.62
N LEU A 177 1.84 -30.22 12.53
CA LEU A 177 2.32 -30.17 13.92
C LEU A 177 1.15 -30.09 14.91
N SER A 178 -0.02 -30.63 14.54
CA SER A 178 -1.18 -30.66 15.43
C SER A 178 -0.88 -31.46 16.70
N GLY A 179 -1.33 -30.99 17.86
CA GLY A 179 -1.14 -31.74 19.11
C GLY A 179 0.31 -31.86 19.57
N ASN A 180 1.21 -30.97 19.13
CA ASN A 180 2.65 -31.12 19.33
C ASN A 180 3.23 -30.21 20.44
N ASN A 181 2.37 -29.63 21.28
CA ASN A 181 2.74 -28.75 22.40
C ASN A 181 3.50 -27.47 21.97
N LEU A 182 3.13 -26.91 20.81
CA LEU A 182 3.64 -25.60 20.38
C LEU A 182 3.09 -24.50 21.30
N SER A 183 3.93 -23.57 21.72
CA SER A 183 3.55 -22.44 22.59
C SER A 183 4.29 -21.17 22.20
N GLY A 184 3.60 -20.04 22.08
CA GLY A 184 4.17 -18.79 21.56
C GLY A 184 3.26 -18.18 20.49
N SER A 185 3.81 -17.36 19.59
CA SER A 185 3.06 -16.75 18.48
C SER A 185 3.34 -17.43 17.15
N ILE A 186 2.41 -17.30 16.20
CA ILE A 186 2.64 -17.70 14.81
C ILE A 186 3.62 -16.68 14.18
N PRO A 187 4.77 -17.10 13.61
CA PRO A 187 5.71 -16.19 12.97
C PRO A 187 5.14 -15.58 11.68
N THR A 188 5.52 -14.35 11.35
CA THR A 188 5.14 -13.72 10.08
C THR A 188 5.80 -14.41 8.88
N GLU A 189 6.98 -15.01 9.09
CA GLU A 189 7.80 -15.68 8.08
C GLU A 189 7.08 -16.87 7.42
N LEU A 190 6.11 -17.49 8.10
CA LEU A 190 5.30 -18.54 7.48
C LEU A 190 4.54 -18.06 6.25
N GLY A 191 4.25 -16.75 6.16
CA GLY A 191 3.61 -16.14 5.01
C GLY A 191 4.38 -16.26 3.70
N SER A 192 5.70 -16.50 3.74
CA SER A 192 6.52 -16.63 2.53
C SER A 192 6.42 -18.00 1.84
N LEU A 193 5.78 -18.98 2.48
CA LEU A 193 5.66 -20.36 2.02
C LEU A 193 4.60 -20.49 0.90
N SER A 194 4.85 -19.83 -0.22
CA SER A 194 3.92 -19.72 -1.36
C SER A 194 3.57 -21.06 -2.04
N THR A 195 4.35 -22.11 -1.80
CA THR A 195 4.17 -23.49 -2.28
C THR A 195 3.34 -24.37 -1.32
N LEU A 196 3.09 -23.90 -0.09
CA LEU A 196 2.44 -24.68 0.94
C LEU A 196 0.94 -24.88 0.62
N ILE A 197 0.50 -26.13 0.68
CA ILE A 197 -0.91 -26.55 0.49
C ILE A 197 -1.59 -26.81 1.84
N ASN A 198 -0.87 -27.26 2.87
CA ASN A 198 -1.48 -27.55 4.16
C ASN A 198 -0.66 -26.98 5.32
N LEU A 199 -1.28 -26.12 6.13
CA LEU A 199 -0.74 -25.65 7.41
C LEU A 199 -1.63 -26.14 8.56
N VAL A 200 -1.16 -27.16 9.28
CA VAL A 200 -1.93 -27.87 10.30
C VAL A 200 -1.28 -27.68 11.67
N LEU A 201 -1.81 -26.71 12.45
CA LEU A 201 -1.28 -26.31 13.76
C LEU A 201 -2.34 -26.39 14.89
N HIS A 202 -3.49 -27.03 14.63
CA HIS A 202 -4.55 -27.14 15.62
C HIS A 202 -4.16 -27.98 16.86
N SER A 203 -4.93 -27.85 17.94
CA SER A 203 -4.68 -28.55 19.22
C SER A 203 -3.28 -28.26 19.80
N ASN A 204 -2.90 -26.97 19.85
CA ASN A 204 -1.66 -26.51 20.44
C ASN A 204 -1.93 -25.38 21.45
N SER A 205 -0.89 -24.75 21.98
CA SER A 205 -0.96 -23.61 22.90
C SER A 205 -0.45 -22.32 22.25
N LEU A 206 -0.68 -22.14 20.95
CA LEU A 206 -0.33 -20.90 20.24
C LEU A 206 -1.21 -19.75 20.72
N SER A 207 -0.65 -18.56 20.79
CA SER A 207 -1.24 -17.34 21.36
C SER A 207 -0.91 -16.12 20.48
N GLY A 208 -1.45 -14.95 20.83
CA GLY A 208 -1.30 -13.73 20.00
C GLY A 208 -2.29 -13.70 18.83
N SER A 209 -2.07 -12.80 17.88
CA SER A 209 -2.92 -12.63 16.70
C SER A 209 -2.52 -13.51 15.52
N ILE A 210 -3.46 -13.76 14.61
CA ILE A 210 -3.17 -14.37 13.32
C ILE A 210 -2.42 -13.34 12.46
N PRO A 211 -1.17 -13.62 12.01
CA PRO A 211 -0.42 -12.67 11.18
C PRO A 211 -1.12 -12.43 9.84
N THR A 212 -1.19 -11.17 9.41
CA THR A 212 -1.66 -10.79 8.07
C THR A 212 -0.84 -11.45 6.98
N SER A 213 0.45 -11.70 7.22
CA SER A 213 1.37 -12.34 6.27
C SER A 213 0.92 -13.73 5.82
N LEU A 214 0.09 -14.44 6.59
CA LEU A 214 -0.43 -15.76 6.19
C LEU A 214 -1.27 -15.70 4.90
N SER A 215 -1.71 -14.52 4.44
CA SER A 215 -2.34 -14.38 3.12
C SER A 215 -1.37 -14.60 1.96
N GLY A 216 -0.06 -14.61 2.24
CA GLY A 216 1.00 -14.99 1.31
C GLY A 216 1.09 -16.50 1.03
N LEU A 217 0.33 -17.34 1.75
CA LEU A 217 0.21 -18.78 1.49
C LEU A 217 -0.62 -19.07 0.23
N THR A 218 -0.15 -18.57 -0.92
CA THR A 218 -0.87 -18.65 -2.20
C THR A 218 -1.06 -20.09 -2.69
N GLY A 219 -0.24 -21.03 -2.25
CA GLY A 219 -0.33 -22.46 -2.57
C GLY A 219 -1.60 -23.13 -2.03
N LEU A 220 -2.27 -22.51 -1.05
CA LEU A 220 -3.58 -22.95 -0.57
C LEU A 220 -4.67 -22.79 -1.64
N LEU A 221 -4.42 -21.97 -2.67
CA LEU A 221 -5.37 -21.62 -3.72
C LEU A 221 -4.91 -22.15 -5.07
N ARG A 222 -5.86 -22.59 -5.88
CA ARG A 222 -5.66 -22.89 -7.31
C ARG A 222 -6.76 -22.23 -8.11
N ASN A 223 -6.38 -21.32 -9.01
CA ASN A 223 -7.32 -20.50 -9.78
C ASN A 223 -8.36 -19.79 -8.88
N GLY A 224 -7.92 -19.25 -7.75
CA GLY A 224 -8.79 -18.57 -6.77
C GLY A 224 -9.72 -19.49 -5.97
N ASN A 225 -9.59 -20.82 -6.10
CA ASN A 225 -10.37 -21.78 -5.32
C ASN A 225 -9.46 -22.48 -4.30
N PRO A 226 -9.91 -22.72 -3.06
CA PRO A 226 -9.13 -23.44 -2.08
C PRO A 226 -8.90 -24.90 -2.49
N ILE A 227 -7.64 -25.32 -2.46
CA ILE A 227 -7.21 -26.71 -2.64
C ILE A 227 -6.50 -27.28 -1.40
N GLY A 228 -6.20 -26.39 -0.46
CA GLY A 228 -5.44 -26.66 0.75
C GLY A 228 -6.22 -26.34 2.01
N ALA A 229 -5.55 -26.47 3.15
CA ALA A 229 -6.15 -26.24 4.46
C ALA A 229 -5.25 -25.42 5.39
N LEU A 230 -5.88 -24.50 6.14
CA LEU A 230 -5.28 -23.75 7.25
C LEU A 230 -6.01 -24.12 8.55
N TYR A 231 -5.42 -24.97 9.38
CA TYR A 231 -6.03 -25.43 10.63
C TYR A 231 -5.34 -24.79 11.84
N LEU A 232 -6.01 -23.81 12.44
CA LEU A 232 -5.53 -23.07 13.61
C LEU A 232 -6.44 -23.21 14.85
N HIS A 233 -7.55 -23.95 14.76
CA HIS A 233 -8.47 -24.19 15.88
C HIS A 233 -7.80 -24.87 17.08
N GLU A 234 -8.45 -24.86 18.24
CA GLU A 234 -7.90 -25.45 19.48
C GLU A 234 -6.50 -24.90 19.82
N ASN A 235 -6.40 -23.57 19.77
CA ASN A 235 -5.27 -22.77 20.25
C ASN A 235 -5.81 -21.63 21.15
N GLN A 236 -4.92 -20.79 21.65
CA GLN A 236 -5.19 -19.61 22.49
C GLN A 236 -5.04 -18.30 21.69
N LEU A 237 -5.27 -18.34 20.37
CA LEU A 237 -5.18 -17.17 19.49
C LEU A 237 -6.24 -16.12 19.86
N SER A 238 -5.89 -14.86 19.67
CA SER A 238 -6.68 -13.67 20.02
C SER A 238 -6.66 -12.64 18.87
N GLY A 239 -7.37 -11.51 18.99
CA GLY A 239 -7.50 -10.54 17.90
C GLY A 239 -8.48 -10.95 16.79
N THR A 240 -8.56 -10.16 15.72
CA THR A 240 -9.47 -10.42 14.60
C THR A 240 -8.82 -11.33 13.55
N ILE A 241 -9.64 -12.05 12.77
CA ILE A 241 -9.16 -12.68 11.54
C ILE A 241 -8.82 -11.55 10.56
N PRO A 242 -7.59 -11.48 10.00
CA PRO A 242 -7.26 -10.48 9.01
C PRO A 242 -8.16 -10.59 7.77
N GLN A 243 -8.63 -9.46 7.24
CA GLN A 243 -9.51 -9.44 6.06
C GLN A 243 -8.85 -10.13 4.86
N SER A 244 -7.53 -9.96 4.69
CA SER A 244 -6.76 -10.64 3.64
C SER A 244 -6.86 -12.17 3.68
N ILE A 245 -7.06 -12.77 4.85
CA ILE A 245 -7.26 -14.22 5.03
C ILE A 245 -8.71 -14.61 4.70
N VAL A 246 -9.68 -13.77 5.10
CA VAL A 246 -11.09 -13.97 4.75
C VAL A 246 -11.27 -13.95 3.23
N ASP A 247 -10.59 -13.03 2.55
CA ASP A 247 -10.66 -12.84 1.10
C ASP A 247 -10.06 -14.01 0.30
N MET A 248 -9.25 -14.86 0.93
CA MET A 248 -8.74 -16.07 0.27
C MET A 248 -9.85 -17.08 -0.04
N GLY A 249 -11.04 -16.94 0.56
CA GLY A 249 -12.18 -17.85 0.29
C GLY A 249 -11.91 -19.30 0.69
N ILE A 250 -10.86 -19.54 1.48
CA ILE A 250 -10.59 -20.85 2.07
C ILE A 250 -11.71 -21.10 3.07
N GLU A 251 -12.54 -22.12 2.79
CA GLU A 251 -13.60 -22.51 3.71
C GLU A 251 -12.97 -22.69 5.10
N THR A 252 -13.52 -22.03 6.11
CA THR A 252 -13.09 -22.10 7.52
C THR A 252 -13.37 -23.48 8.15
N TYR A 253 -13.35 -24.56 7.37
CA TYR A 253 -13.23 -25.92 7.90
C TYR A 253 -11.98 -25.94 8.78
N GLY A 254 -12.17 -26.08 10.09
CA GLY A 254 -11.07 -26.09 11.04
C GLY A 254 -10.47 -24.73 11.43
N ILE A 255 -11.10 -23.60 11.08
CA ILE A 255 -10.92 -22.34 11.82
C ILE A 255 -12.24 -22.06 12.54
N ARG A 256 -12.66 -22.98 13.41
CA ARG A 256 -13.56 -22.63 14.52
C ARG A 256 -12.70 -21.97 15.59
N LEU A 257 -12.45 -20.67 15.47
CA LEU A 257 -11.97 -19.89 16.61
C LEU A 257 -13.10 -19.89 17.64
N GLN A 258 -13.02 -20.78 18.63
CA GLN A 258 -14.00 -20.86 19.72
C GLN A 258 -14.04 -19.62 20.62
N ASN A 259 -13.33 -18.52 20.28
CA ASN A 259 -13.20 -17.35 21.14
C ASN A 259 -13.72 -16.03 20.55
N PHE A 260 -14.33 -16.04 19.36
CA PHE A 260 -14.94 -14.83 18.79
C PHE A 260 -16.43 -15.06 18.54
N LEU A 261 -17.19 -15.06 19.64
CA LEU A 261 -18.61 -14.74 19.56
C LEU A 261 -18.73 -13.25 19.20
N THR A 262 -19.50 -13.01 18.14
CA THR A 262 -20.05 -11.71 17.71
C THR A 262 -20.58 -10.86 18.84
#